data_AF-A0A662WIM4-F1
#
_entry.id   AF-A0A662WIM4-F1
#
_cell.length_a   1.000
_cell.length_b   1.000
_cell.length_c   1.000
_cell.angle_alpha   90.00
_cell.angle_beta   90.00
_cell.angle_gamma   90.00
#
_symmetry.space_group_name_H-M   'P 1'
#
loop_
_entity.id
_entity.type
_entity.pdbx_description
1 polymer ?
#
loop_
_entity_poly.entity_id
_entity_poly.type
_entity_poly.pdbx_seq_one_letter_code
_entity_poly.pdbx_strand_id
1 'polypeptide(L)'
;ETEIIEGEVVEIQVDTPTGGVGDKVGRLTLRTTEMETVYDLGAKMIDSLTKEKVEAGDVITINKESGKIAKLGRSFTRSRDYDAMGAQTRFVQCPEGELQKRKEVVHVVSLHEIDVINSRSQGFLALFAGDTGEIKDEVREQIDTKVAEWREEGKASIVPGVLFIDEVHMLDIECFSWLNRALESDMAPVLIIATNRGITRIRGTNYKSPHGIPIDLLDRLMIIPTKSYSESEMRKILTIRCEEEDVEMTEEAKDLLTRIAVETSLRYAIHMIIAASLVCAKRKGTEVDVPDIKRVYSLFADVKRSTQFLMEYQREFMFHEVDDEEEDEAMEEVQQ
;
A
#
# COMPACT_ATOMS: atom_id res chain seq x y z
N GLU A 1 -18.58 -20.93 2.58
CA GLU A 1 -18.06 -21.65 3.77
C GLU A 1 -17.12 -22.73 3.29
N THR A 2 -16.00 -22.95 3.98
CA THR A 2 -15.05 -24.00 3.61
C THR A 2 -14.88 -24.95 4.79
N GLU A 3 -15.03 -26.25 4.54
CA GLU A 3 -14.74 -27.28 5.54
C GLU A 3 -13.22 -27.50 5.61
N ILE A 4 -12.64 -27.16 6.76
CA ILE A 4 -11.22 -27.29 7.04
C ILE A 4 -11.04 -28.32 8.15
N ILE A 5 -10.12 -29.26 7.93
CA ILE A 5 -9.67 -30.20 8.96
C ILE A 5 -8.34 -29.69 9.49
N GLU A 6 -8.24 -29.43 10.79
CA GLU A 6 -7.06 -28.86 11.45
C GLU A 6 -6.64 -29.77 12.60
N GLY A 7 -5.40 -30.28 12.57
CA GLY A 7 -4.91 -31.17 13.61
C GLY A 7 -3.40 -31.41 13.56
N GLU A 8 -2.88 -31.94 14.66
CA GLU A 8 -1.52 -32.49 14.77
C GLU A 8 -1.48 -33.89 14.15
N VAL A 9 -0.50 -34.12 13.28
CA VAL A 9 -0.26 -35.43 12.66
C VAL A 9 0.39 -36.36 13.67
N VAL A 10 -0.28 -37.44 14.04
CA VAL A 10 0.27 -38.44 14.96
C VAL A 10 1.08 -39.47 14.19
N GLU A 11 0.53 -39.96 13.08
CA GLU A 11 1.10 -41.02 12.24
C GLU A 11 0.60 -40.91 10.79
N ILE A 12 1.47 -41.26 9.84
CA ILE A 12 1.15 -41.38 8.42
C ILE A 12 1.59 -42.78 7.97
N GLN A 13 0.64 -43.58 7.49
CA GLN A 13 0.90 -44.90 6.93
C GLN A 13 0.61 -44.84 5.43
N VAL A 14 1.54 -45.31 4.59
CA VAL A 14 1.36 -45.34 3.13
C VAL A 14 1.66 -46.76 2.65
N ASP A 15 0.62 -47.44 2.20
CA ASP A 15 0.72 -48.76 1.60
C ASP A 15 1.00 -48.60 0.10
N THR A 16 2.18 -49.01 -0.32
CA THR A 16 2.54 -49.08 -1.75
C THR A 16 2.29 -50.50 -2.26
N PRO A 17 1.50 -50.68 -3.33
CA PRO A 17 1.19 -52.00 -3.85
C PRO A 17 2.46 -52.70 -4.36
N THR A 18 2.66 -53.94 -3.93
CA THR A 18 3.81 -54.77 -4.26
C THR A 18 3.87 -55.02 -5.77
N GLY A 19 4.81 -54.38 -6.47
CA GLY A 19 4.97 -54.51 -7.93
C GLY A 19 4.70 -53.24 -8.74
N GLY A 20 4.37 -52.11 -8.10
CA GLY A 20 4.29 -50.79 -8.76
C GLY A 20 3.08 -50.57 -9.67
N VAL A 21 2.15 -51.53 -9.72
CA VAL A 21 0.88 -51.43 -10.46
C VAL A 21 -0.27 -51.45 -9.45
N GLY A 22 -0.81 -50.28 -9.16
CA GLY A 22 -1.95 -50.09 -8.25
C GLY A 22 -1.94 -48.68 -7.63
N ASP A 23 -3.10 -48.21 -7.19
CA ASP A 23 -3.22 -46.91 -6.54
C ASP A 23 -2.61 -46.94 -5.14
N LYS A 24 -1.85 -45.89 -4.78
CA LYS A 24 -1.34 -45.72 -3.42
C LYS A 24 -2.52 -45.47 -2.48
N VAL A 25 -2.60 -46.24 -1.40
CA VAL A 25 -3.59 -46.05 -0.33
C VAL A 25 -2.82 -45.79 0.96
N GLY A 26 -3.36 -44.95 1.84
CA GLY A 26 -2.70 -44.63 3.09
C GLY A 26 -3.71 -44.34 4.20
N ARG A 27 -3.20 -44.18 5.42
CA ARG A 27 -3.96 -43.73 6.58
C ARG A 27 -3.23 -42.57 7.24
N LEU A 28 -4.01 -41.60 7.70
CA LEU A 28 -3.53 -40.43 8.41
C LEU A 28 -4.26 -40.33 9.74
N THR A 29 -3.49 -40.33 10.83
CA THR A 29 -4.04 -40.11 12.17
C THR A 29 -3.83 -38.65 12.56
N LEU A 30 -4.91 -37.91 12.76
CA LEU A 30 -4.90 -36.52 13.20
C LEU A 30 -5.45 -36.40 14.62
N ARG A 31 -4.87 -35.48 15.40
CA ARG A 31 -5.22 -35.24 16.78
C ARG A 31 -5.37 -33.74 17.09
N THR A 32 -6.39 -33.41 17.86
CA THR A 32 -6.52 -32.13 18.59
C THR A 32 -6.40 -32.40 20.09
N THR A 33 -6.49 -31.36 20.92
CA THR A 33 -6.51 -31.54 22.38
C THR A 33 -7.71 -32.38 22.88
N GLU A 34 -8.80 -32.44 22.11
CA GLU A 34 -10.05 -33.08 22.51
C GLU A 34 -10.32 -34.43 21.83
N MET A 35 -9.81 -34.64 20.62
CA MET A 35 -10.12 -35.84 19.83
C MET A 35 -8.96 -36.32 18.96
N GLU A 36 -8.99 -37.60 18.62
CA GLU A 36 -8.08 -38.25 17.69
C GLU A 36 -8.89 -39.08 16.70
N THR A 37 -8.64 -38.89 15.40
CA THR A 37 -9.35 -39.61 14.34
C THR A 37 -8.40 -40.08 13.25
N VAL A 38 -8.77 -41.19 12.62
CA VAL A 38 -8.02 -41.81 11.52
C VAL A 38 -8.77 -41.58 10.22
N TYR A 39 -8.07 -41.04 9.23
CA TYR A 39 -8.57 -40.77 7.89
C TYR A 39 -7.89 -41.70 6.88
N ASP A 40 -8.66 -42.35 6.02
CA ASP A 40 -8.12 -43.06 4.86
C ASP A 40 -7.75 -42.05 3.76
N LEU A 41 -6.55 -42.17 3.21
CA LEU A 41 -5.97 -41.31 2.20
C LEU A 41 -5.96 -41.99 0.84
N GLY A 42 -6.41 -41.29 -0.20
CA GLY A 42 -6.20 -41.67 -1.59
C GLY A 42 -4.86 -41.15 -2.16
N ALA A 43 -4.47 -41.65 -3.33
CA ALA A 43 -3.20 -41.34 -3.98
C ALA A 43 -2.90 -39.84 -4.10
N LYS A 44 -3.88 -39.00 -4.48
CA LYS A 44 -3.70 -37.54 -4.60
C LYS A 44 -3.33 -36.86 -3.28
N MET A 45 -3.94 -37.28 -2.17
CA MET A 45 -3.65 -36.72 -0.85
C MET A 45 -2.26 -37.13 -0.36
N ILE A 46 -1.86 -38.37 -0.64
CA ILE A 46 -0.52 -38.89 -0.33
C ILE A 46 0.55 -38.09 -1.08
N ASP A 47 0.33 -37.82 -2.36
CA ASP A 47 1.26 -37.01 -3.15
C ASP A 47 1.32 -35.55 -2.65
N SER A 48 0.19 -34.96 -2.23
CA SER A 48 0.16 -33.63 -1.58
C SER A 48 0.92 -33.59 -0.25
N LEU A 49 0.73 -34.60 0.62
CA LEU A 49 1.47 -34.72 1.89
C LEU A 49 2.97 -34.85 1.65
N THR A 50 3.35 -35.63 0.64
CA THR A 50 4.75 -35.84 0.25
C THR A 50 5.37 -34.55 -0.30
N LYS A 51 4.61 -33.80 -1.13
CA LYS A 51 5.05 -32.52 -1.70
C LYS A 51 5.30 -31.47 -0.62
N GLU A 52 4.42 -31.39 0.37
CA GLU A 52 4.53 -30.46 1.51
C GLU A 52 5.48 -30.96 2.62
N LYS A 53 6.09 -32.15 2.46
CA LYS A 53 6.99 -32.78 3.43
C LYS A 53 6.40 -32.80 4.85
N VAL A 54 5.17 -33.33 4.94
CA VAL A 54 4.47 -33.48 6.22
C VAL A 54 4.99 -34.71 6.96
N GLU A 55 5.36 -34.52 8.22
CA GLU A 55 5.88 -35.55 9.11
C GLU A 55 5.02 -35.67 10.38
N ALA A 56 5.20 -36.77 11.10
CA ALA A 56 4.55 -36.96 12.39
C ALA A 56 5.04 -35.91 13.41
N GLY A 57 4.10 -35.18 14.01
CA GLY A 57 4.33 -34.04 14.90
C GLY A 57 4.11 -32.68 14.23
N ASP A 58 3.83 -32.63 12.93
CA ASP A 58 3.43 -31.39 12.27
C ASP A 58 1.96 -31.06 12.53
N VAL A 59 1.65 -29.77 12.65
CA VAL A 59 0.28 -29.26 12.66
C VAL A 59 -0.08 -28.83 11.24
N ILE A 60 -1.13 -29.43 10.69
CA ILE A 60 -1.56 -29.20 9.31
C ILE A 60 -3.02 -28.75 9.24
N THR A 61 -3.33 -28.03 8.17
CA THR A 61 -4.71 -27.75 7.76
C THR A 61 -4.98 -28.39 6.40
N ILE A 62 -6.12 -29.06 6.28
CA ILE A 62 -6.58 -29.70 5.06
C ILE A 62 -7.91 -29.06 4.67
N ASN A 63 -7.95 -28.42 3.51
CA ASN A 63 -9.21 -27.99 2.94
C ASN A 63 -9.85 -29.18 2.22
N LYS A 64 -11.03 -29.62 2.68
CA LYS A 64 -11.70 -30.82 2.21
C LYS A 64 -12.18 -30.71 0.76
N GLU A 65 -12.53 -29.50 0.30
CA GLU A 65 -13.02 -29.26 -1.07
C GLU A 65 -11.88 -29.20 -2.08
N SER A 66 -10.79 -28.49 -1.75
CA SER A 66 -9.66 -28.33 -2.67
C SER A 66 -8.59 -29.42 -2.54
N GLY A 67 -8.59 -30.18 -1.45
CA GLY A 67 -7.51 -31.13 -1.13
C GLY A 67 -6.16 -30.46 -0.86
N LYS A 68 -6.13 -29.13 -0.70
CA LYS A 68 -4.91 -28.39 -0.40
C LYS A 68 -4.53 -28.60 1.06
N ILE A 69 -3.29 -28.99 1.27
CA ILE A 69 -2.69 -29.21 2.59
C ILE A 69 -1.73 -28.05 2.84
N ALA A 70 -1.80 -27.46 4.03
CA ALA A 70 -0.88 -26.41 4.46
C ALA A 70 -0.29 -26.76 5.83
N LYS A 71 1.04 -26.81 5.89
CA LYS A 71 1.81 -27.03 7.13
C LYS A 71 1.90 -25.73 7.92
N LEU A 72 1.23 -25.66 9.07
CA LEU A 72 1.22 -24.48 9.93
C LEU A 72 2.50 -24.39 10.77
N GLY A 73 3.05 -25.53 11.17
CA GLY A 73 4.28 -25.62 11.95
C GLY A 73 4.41 -26.99 12.63
N ARG A 74 5.33 -27.10 13.58
CA ARG A 74 5.55 -28.33 14.36
C ARG A 74 5.00 -28.17 15.77
N SER A 75 4.40 -29.23 16.31
CA SER A 75 3.83 -29.22 17.66
C SER A 75 4.92 -29.09 18.72
N PHE A 76 4.66 -28.28 19.76
CA PHE A 76 5.59 -28.07 20.88
C PHE A 76 5.91 -29.37 21.63
N THR A 77 4.96 -30.31 21.68
CA THR A 77 5.09 -31.57 22.44
C THR A 77 6.14 -32.52 21.86
N ARG A 78 6.40 -32.45 20.54
CA ARG A 78 7.41 -33.27 19.83
C ARG A 78 8.66 -32.48 19.41
N SER A 79 8.90 -31.32 20.02
CA SER A 79 10.06 -30.47 19.75
C SER A 79 11.40 -31.08 20.21
N ARG A 80 11.38 -32.03 21.15
CA ARG A 80 12.59 -32.60 21.78
C ARG A 80 13.16 -33.85 21.09
N ASP A 81 12.41 -34.48 20.20
CA ASP A 81 12.79 -35.80 19.66
C ASP A 81 13.70 -35.73 18.41
N TYR A 82 13.99 -34.53 17.91
CA TYR A 82 14.79 -34.33 16.68
C TYR A 82 15.87 -33.26 16.87
N ASP A 83 17.12 -33.71 16.90
CA ASP A 83 18.35 -32.91 17.16
C ASP A 83 18.80 -32.08 15.94
N ALA A 84 18.19 -32.29 14.76
CA ALA A 84 18.53 -31.61 13.51
C ALA A 84 17.37 -30.71 13.01
N MET A 85 16.91 -29.79 13.85
CA MET A 85 15.90 -28.80 13.45
C MET A 85 16.56 -27.65 12.66
N GLY A 86 16.09 -27.40 11.43
CA GLY A 86 16.51 -26.23 10.66
C GLY A 86 16.03 -24.94 11.33
N ALA A 87 16.79 -23.84 11.19
CA ALA A 87 16.54 -22.55 11.85
C ALA A 87 15.19 -21.88 11.50
N GLN A 88 14.32 -22.51 10.69
CA GLN A 88 13.02 -22.01 10.25
C GLN A 88 11.81 -22.84 10.71
N THR A 89 11.98 -23.84 11.58
CA THR A 89 10.83 -24.61 12.09
C THR A 89 9.98 -23.76 13.03
N ARG A 90 8.83 -23.29 12.55
CA ARG A 90 7.83 -22.58 13.35
C ARG A 90 7.13 -23.58 14.28
N PHE A 91 7.15 -23.30 15.58
CA PHE A 91 6.41 -24.10 16.56
C PHE A 91 5.01 -23.55 16.74
N VAL A 92 4.02 -24.44 16.74
CA VAL A 92 2.59 -24.12 16.87
C VAL A 92 2.00 -25.05 17.93
N GLN A 93 1.05 -24.54 18.71
CA GLN A 93 0.33 -25.35 19.69
C GLN A 93 -0.58 -26.36 19.00
N CYS A 94 -0.86 -27.49 19.66
CA CYS A 94 -1.83 -28.43 19.17
C CYS A 94 -3.20 -27.74 19.10
N PRO A 95 -3.92 -27.79 17.96
CA PRO A 95 -5.21 -27.15 17.82
C PRO A 95 -6.22 -27.69 18.84
N GLU A 96 -7.08 -26.80 19.35
CA GLU A 96 -8.14 -27.14 20.28
C GLU A 96 -9.49 -27.33 19.57
N GLY A 97 -10.39 -28.09 20.21
CA GLY A 97 -11.73 -28.35 19.73
C GLY A 97 -11.83 -29.50 18.73
N GLU A 98 -12.90 -29.45 17.92
CA GLU A 98 -13.15 -30.44 16.87
C GLU A 98 -12.13 -30.36 15.72
N LEU A 99 -11.75 -31.53 15.20
CA LEU A 99 -10.84 -31.66 14.05
C LEU A 99 -11.41 -31.01 12.80
N GLN A 100 -12.73 -31.10 12.57
CA GLN A 100 -13.40 -30.55 11.41
C GLN A 100 -14.11 -29.24 11.78
N LYS A 101 -13.63 -28.13 11.22
CA LYS A 101 -14.18 -26.79 11.46
C LYS A 101 -14.77 -26.25 10.17
N ARG A 102 -15.91 -25.58 10.27
CA ARG A 102 -16.45 -24.74 9.18
C ARG A 102 -15.93 -23.33 9.36
N LYS A 103 -15.15 -22.86 8.39
CA LYS A 103 -14.64 -21.50 8.36
C LYS A 103 -15.25 -20.75 7.20
N GLU A 104 -15.87 -19.62 7.48
CA GLU A 104 -16.23 -18.66 6.45
C GLU A 104 -15.00 -17.82 6.11
N VAL A 105 -14.59 -17.84 4.85
CA VAL A 105 -13.49 -17.02 4.35
C VAL A 105 -14.07 -16.00 3.39
N VAL A 106 -14.15 -14.76 3.85
CA VAL A 106 -14.58 -13.62 3.03
C VAL A 106 -13.38 -13.14 2.22
N HIS A 107 -13.57 -13.05 0.90
CA HIS A 107 -12.57 -12.51 -0.01
C HIS A 107 -13.09 -11.17 -0.55
N VAL A 108 -12.23 -10.15 -0.53
CA VAL A 108 -12.50 -8.86 -1.15
C VAL A 108 -11.61 -8.77 -2.37
N VAL A 109 -12.22 -8.55 -3.53
CA VAL A 109 -11.54 -8.50 -4.83
C VAL A 109 -12.07 -7.27 -5.57
N SER A 110 -11.20 -6.54 -6.24
CA SER A 110 -11.57 -5.40 -7.08
C SER A 110 -12.08 -5.86 -8.45
N LEU A 111 -12.94 -5.06 -9.09
CA LEU A 111 -13.41 -5.35 -10.45
C LEU A 111 -12.25 -5.43 -11.44
N HIS A 112 -11.25 -4.56 -11.28
CA HIS A 112 -10.05 -4.59 -12.12
C HIS A 112 -9.30 -5.93 -12.03
N GLU A 113 -9.19 -6.54 -10.86
CA GLU A 113 -8.56 -7.86 -10.72
C GLU A 113 -9.36 -8.95 -11.46
N ILE A 114 -10.69 -8.88 -11.40
CA ILE A 114 -11.57 -9.80 -12.14
C ILE A 114 -11.39 -9.61 -13.65
N ASP A 115 -11.31 -8.36 -14.11
CA ASP A 115 -11.06 -8.02 -15.51
C ASP A 115 -9.77 -8.63 -16.04
N VAL A 116 -8.65 -8.44 -15.32
CA VAL A 116 -7.34 -8.93 -15.74
C VAL A 116 -7.31 -10.46 -15.76
N ILE A 117 -7.88 -11.12 -14.75
CA ILE A 117 -7.91 -12.59 -14.65
C ILE A 117 -8.68 -13.19 -15.82
N ASN A 118 -9.80 -12.58 -16.24
CA ASN A 118 -10.63 -13.10 -17.32
C ASN A 118 -10.16 -12.65 -18.71
N SER A 119 -9.31 -11.63 -18.81
CA SER A 119 -8.77 -11.15 -20.09
C SER A 119 -7.69 -12.07 -20.68
N ARG A 120 -6.90 -12.75 -19.85
CA ARG A 120 -5.74 -13.56 -20.29
C ARG A 120 -5.69 -14.95 -19.64
N SER A 121 -5.15 -15.93 -20.35
CA SER A 121 -4.95 -17.30 -19.86
C SER A 121 -4.01 -17.41 -18.63
N GLN A 122 -3.13 -16.42 -18.43
CA GLN A 122 -2.30 -16.27 -17.22
C GLN A 122 -2.56 -14.92 -16.50
N GLY A 123 -3.80 -14.44 -16.52
CA GLY A 123 -4.16 -13.14 -15.94
C GLY A 123 -3.80 -12.96 -14.47
N PHE A 124 -3.81 -14.05 -13.68
CA PHE A 124 -3.39 -13.98 -12.27
C PHE A 124 -1.92 -13.56 -12.08
N LEU A 125 -1.01 -14.04 -12.93
CA LEU A 125 0.41 -13.66 -12.83
C LEU A 125 0.64 -12.22 -13.32
N ALA A 126 -0.15 -11.78 -14.31
CA ALA A 126 -0.08 -10.43 -14.85
C ALA A 126 -0.41 -9.35 -13.80
N LEU A 127 -1.29 -9.64 -12.85
CA LEU A 127 -1.60 -8.74 -11.72
C LEU A 127 -0.36 -8.37 -10.90
N PHE A 128 0.55 -9.33 -10.70
CA PHE A 128 1.78 -9.10 -9.93
C PHE A 128 2.93 -8.58 -10.78
N ALA A 129 2.92 -8.88 -12.09
CA ALA A 129 3.96 -8.46 -13.01
C ALA A 129 3.75 -7.03 -13.56
N GLY A 130 2.53 -6.50 -13.48
CA GLY A 130 2.16 -5.20 -14.06
C GLY A 130 1.97 -5.22 -15.58
N ASP A 131 2.21 -6.36 -16.25
CA ASP A 131 1.97 -6.56 -17.69
C ASP A 131 0.52 -7.02 -17.95
N THR A 132 -0.42 -6.22 -17.48
CA THR A 132 -1.86 -6.45 -17.68
C THR A 132 -2.29 -6.09 -19.10
N GLY A 133 -1.67 -5.05 -19.68
CA GLY A 133 -2.02 -4.46 -20.97
C GLY A 133 -3.42 -3.86 -20.99
N GLU A 134 -3.87 -3.45 -22.17
CA GLU A 134 -5.23 -2.92 -22.34
C GLU A 134 -6.27 -4.04 -22.34
N ILE A 135 -7.28 -3.89 -21.49
CA ILE A 135 -8.40 -4.82 -21.39
C ILE A 135 -9.50 -4.31 -22.33
N LYS A 136 -10.00 -5.22 -23.18
CA LYS A 136 -11.10 -4.91 -24.10
C LYS A 136 -12.39 -4.60 -23.34
N ASP A 137 -13.14 -3.62 -23.82
CA ASP A 137 -14.41 -3.22 -23.22
C ASP A 137 -15.44 -4.37 -23.19
N GLU A 138 -15.44 -5.25 -24.18
CA GLU A 138 -16.30 -6.46 -24.20
C GLU A 138 -16.11 -7.35 -22.96
N VAL A 139 -14.88 -7.44 -22.43
CA VAL A 139 -14.60 -8.23 -21.22
C VAL A 139 -15.16 -7.54 -19.98
N ARG A 140 -15.03 -6.21 -19.92
CA ARG A 140 -15.56 -5.39 -18.81
C ARG A 140 -17.09 -5.48 -18.75
N GLU A 141 -17.76 -5.29 -19.88
CA GLU A 141 -19.23 -5.39 -19.96
C GLU A 141 -19.75 -6.78 -19.53
N GLN A 142 -19.06 -7.85 -19.94
CA GLN A 142 -19.39 -9.21 -19.52
C GLN A 142 -19.21 -9.42 -18.02
N ILE A 143 -18.20 -8.81 -17.42
CA ILE A 143 -17.92 -8.90 -15.98
C ILE A 143 -18.94 -8.07 -15.19
N ASP A 144 -19.23 -6.86 -15.63
CA ASP A 144 -20.25 -6.00 -15.02
C ASP A 144 -21.61 -6.69 -14.98
N THR A 145 -21.98 -7.39 -16.06
CA THR A 145 -23.22 -8.18 -16.13
C THR A 145 -23.22 -9.31 -15.10
N LYS A 146 -22.12 -10.09 -15.02
CA LYS A 146 -21.99 -11.19 -14.05
C LYS A 146 -21.98 -10.70 -12.60
N VAL A 147 -21.34 -9.56 -12.33
CA VAL A 147 -21.29 -8.96 -11.00
C VAL A 147 -22.68 -8.45 -10.59
N ALA A 148 -23.45 -7.89 -11.54
CA ALA A 148 -24.84 -7.53 -11.31
C ALA A 148 -25.70 -8.77 -11.00
N GLU A 149 -25.55 -9.86 -11.76
CA GLU A 149 -26.22 -11.14 -11.47
C GLU A 149 -25.86 -11.68 -10.08
N TRP A 150 -24.57 -11.69 -9.70
CA TRP A 150 -24.14 -12.15 -8.38
C TRP A 150 -24.67 -11.29 -7.24
N ARG A 151 -24.86 -9.98 -7.48
CA ARG A 151 -25.48 -9.06 -6.53
C ARG A 151 -26.97 -9.35 -6.38
N GLU A 152 -27.70 -9.57 -7.48
CA GLU A 152 -29.13 -9.89 -7.46
C GLU A 152 -29.41 -11.26 -6.81
N GLU A 153 -28.56 -12.24 -7.05
CA GLU A 153 -28.62 -13.57 -6.43
C GLU A 153 -28.17 -13.59 -4.96
N GLY A 154 -27.60 -12.49 -4.45
CA GLY A 154 -27.08 -12.39 -3.08
C GLY A 154 -25.79 -13.21 -2.85
N LYS A 155 -25.08 -13.60 -3.92
CA LYS A 155 -23.80 -14.32 -3.84
C LYS A 155 -22.61 -13.39 -3.59
N ALA A 156 -22.73 -12.11 -3.97
CA ALA A 156 -21.71 -11.10 -3.78
C ALA A 156 -22.30 -9.77 -3.29
N SER A 157 -21.52 -9.02 -2.52
CA SER A 157 -21.83 -7.66 -2.10
C SER A 157 -20.81 -6.68 -2.69
N ILE A 158 -21.28 -5.58 -3.25
CA ILE A 158 -20.44 -4.54 -3.82
C ILE A 158 -20.16 -3.49 -2.75
N VAL A 159 -18.88 -3.18 -2.54
CA VAL A 159 -18.45 -2.13 -1.61
C VAL A 159 -17.92 -0.96 -2.43
N PRO A 160 -18.55 0.23 -2.39
CA PRO A 160 -18.07 1.39 -3.11
C PRO A 160 -16.73 1.86 -2.51
N GLY A 161 -15.73 2.03 -3.38
CA GLY A 161 -14.40 2.52 -3.00
C GLY A 161 -14.30 4.04 -3.02
N VAL A 162 -13.09 4.52 -2.73
CA VAL A 162 -12.70 5.93 -2.87
C VAL A 162 -11.54 6.01 -3.85
N LEU A 163 -11.67 6.83 -4.88
CA LEU A 163 -10.57 7.18 -5.78
C LEU A 163 -10.03 8.54 -5.37
N PHE A 164 -8.79 8.58 -4.87
CA PHE A 164 -8.09 9.82 -4.55
C PHE A 164 -7.10 10.19 -5.66
N ILE A 165 -7.25 11.38 -6.22
CA ILE A 165 -6.32 11.94 -7.20
C ILE A 165 -5.68 13.19 -6.61
N ASP A 166 -4.39 13.11 -6.32
CA ASP A 166 -3.59 14.26 -5.91
C ASP A 166 -3.11 15.04 -7.13
N GLU A 167 -2.90 16.35 -6.95
CA GLU A 167 -2.47 17.29 -7.98
C GLU A 167 -3.23 17.17 -9.30
N VAL A 168 -4.57 17.13 -9.20
CA VAL A 168 -5.48 16.91 -10.35
C VAL A 168 -5.29 17.93 -11.49
N HIS A 169 -4.75 19.12 -11.20
CA HIS A 169 -4.41 20.14 -12.19
C HIS A 169 -3.34 19.70 -13.21
N MET A 170 -2.67 18.58 -12.96
CA MET A 170 -1.73 17.94 -13.87
C MET A 170 -2.40 17.08 -14.94
N LEU A 171 -3.70 16.81 -14.83
CA LEU A 171 -4.48 16.11 -15.85
C LEU A 171 -4.76 17.02 -17.06
N ASP A 172 -4.98 16.39 -18.22
CA ASP A 172 -5.41 17.08 -19.43
C ASP A 172 -6.92 17.05 -19.61
N ILE A 173 -7.40 17.78 -20.62
CA ILE A 173 -8.82 17.88 -20.95
C ILE A 173 -9.45 16.52 -21.32
N GLU A 174 -8.68 15.58 -21.88
CA GLU A 174 -9.16 14.26 -22.27
C GLU A 174 -9.45 13.41 -21.02
N CYS A 175 -8.53 13.44 -20.04
CA CYS A 175 -8.72 12.81 -18.74
C CYS A 175 -9.95 13.36 -18.02
N PHE A 176 -10.16 14.69 -18.03
CA PHE A 176 -11.34 15.29 -17.43
C PHE A 176 -12.63 14.90 -18.16
N SER A 177 -12.63 14.86 -19.49
CA SER A 177 -13.77 14.39 -20.27
C SER A 177 -14.11 12.94 -19.95
N TRP A 178 -13.10 12.08 -19.83
CA TRP A 178 -13.27 10.69 -19.43
C TRP A 178 -13.82 10.57 -18.01
N LEU A 179 -13.26 11.30 -17.04
CA LEU A 179 -13.75 11.33 -15.66
C LEU A 179 -15.20 11.78 -15.58
N ASN A 180 -15.58 12.80 -16.35
CA ASN A 180 -16.95 13.32 -16.35
C ASN A 180 -17.97 12.25 -16.76
N ARG A 181 -17.61 11.43 -17.77
CA ARG A 181 -18.43 10.28 -18.22
C ARG A 181 -18.37 9.11 -17.23
N ALA A 182 -17.20 8.80 -16.69
CA ALA A 182 -17.02 7.68 -15.76
C ALA A 182 -17.81 7.89 -14.46
N LEU A 183 -17.92 9.13 -13.99
CA LEU A 183 -18.70 9.51 -12.80
C LEU A 183 -20.21 9.40 -12.98
N GLU A 184 -20.71 9.17 -14.20
CA GLU A 184 -22.14 8.93 -14.46
C GLU A 184 -22.51 7.44 -14.31
N SER A 185 -21.52 6.55 -14.19
CA SER A 185 -21.77 5.13 -13.96
C SER A 185 -22.27 4.88 -12.54
N ASP A 186 -23.26 4.00 -12.40
CA ASP A 186 -23.80 3.56 -11.10
C ASP A 186 -22.74 2.87 -10.22
N MET A 187 -21.68 2.35 -10.84
CA MET A 187 -20.58 1.65 -10.19
C MET A 187 -19.39 2.56 -9.89
N ALA A 188 -19.51 3.87 -10.13
CA ALA A 188 -18.44 4.82 -9.90
C ALA A 188 -18.10 4.94 -8.39
N PRO A 189 -16.81 4.86 -8.02
CA PRO A 189 -16.39 5.12 -6.64
C PRO A 189 -16.55 6.60 -6.29
N VAL A 190 -16.48 6.91 -4.99
CA VAL A 190 -16.42 8.31 -4.54
C VAL A 190 -15.10 8.91 -4.99
N LEU A 191 -15.16 9.95 -5.82
CA LEU A 191 -13.97 10.67 -6.28
C LEU A 191 -13.63 11.81 -5.31
N ILE A 192 -12.40 11.78 -4.80
CA ILE A 192 -11.79 12.89 -4.04
C ILE A 192 -10.60 13.38 -4.83
N ILE A 193 -10.59 14.67 -5.16
CA ILE A 193 -9.48 15.30 -5.87
C ILE A 193 -8.86 16.41 -5.03
N ALA A 194 -7.55 16.57 -5.12
CA ALA A 194 -6.80 17.63 -4.46
C ALA A 194 -6.04 18.48 -5.50
N THR A 195 -5.92 19.77 -5.21
CA THR A 195 -5.18 20.72 -6.05
C THR A 195 -4.61 21.85 -5.22
N ASN A 196 -3.35 22.17 -5.45
CA ASN A 196 -2.67 23.30 -4.83
C ASN A 196 -2.67 24.57 -5.72
N ARG A 197 -3.32 24.54 -6.89
CA ARG A 197 -3.36 25.66 -7.84
C ARG A 197 -4.67 26.45 -7.72
N GLY A 198 -4.57 27.78 -7.73
CA GLY A 198 -5.72 28.69 -7.72
C GLY A 198 -6.34 28.86 -9.10
N ILE A 199 -5.66 29.56 -10.01
CA ILE A 199 -6.06 29.69 -11.43
C ILE A 199 -4.89 29.18 -12.26
N THR A 200 -5.13 28.17 -13.10
CA THR A 200 -4.10 27.62 -13.97
C THR A 200 -4.69 27.20 -15.32
N ARG A 201 -3.81 26.98 -16.30
CA ARG A 201 -4.18 26.52 -17.63
C ARG A 201 -4.57 25.05 -17.58
N ILE A 202 -5.68 24.69 -18.22
CA ILE A 202 -6.05 23.28 -18.42
C ILE A 202 -5.10 22.69 -19.47
N ARG A 203 -4.37 21.63 -19.13
CA ARG A 203 -3.41 21.00 -20.05
C ARG A 203 -4.13 20.48 -21.29
N GLY A 204 -3.51 20.66 -22.45
CA GLY A 204 -4.11 20.36 -23.77
C GLY A 204 -4.96 21.49 -24.36
N THR A 205 -5.24 22.57 -23.62
CA THR A 205 -6.03 23.71 -24.12
C THR A 205 -5.30 25.04 -23.91
N ASN A 206 -5.77 26.16 -24.46
CA ASN A 206 -5.21 27.50 -24.16
C ASN A 206 -5.98 28.26 -23.07
N TYR A 207 -6.98 27.63 -22.45
CA TYR A 207 -7.86 28.27 -21.50
C TYR A 207 -7.34 28.13 -20.06
N LYS A 208 -7.49 29.20 -19.28
CA LYS A 208 -7.26 29.19 -17.83
C LYS A 208 -8.59 28.97 -17.12
N SER A 209 -8.58 28.16 -16.07
CA SER A 209 -9.75 27.90 -15.24
C SER A 209 -9.36 27.86 -13.76
N PRO A 210 -10.33 28.04 -12.84
CA PRO A 210 -10.13 27.75 -11.44
C PRO A 210 -9.65 26.31 -11.26
N HIS A 211 -8.61 26.15 -10.44
CA HIS A 211 -7.99 24.87 -10.10
C HIS A 211 -7.40 24.06 -11.27
N GLY A 212 -7.42 24.58 -12.49
CA GLY A 212 -7.01 23.85 -13.69
C GLY A 212 -8.02 22.78 -14.10
N ILE A 213 -9.26 22.89 -13.61
CA ILE A 213 -10.35 21.94 -13.87
C ILE A 213 -11.34 22.61 -14.84
N PRO A 214 -11.86 21.88 -15.84
CA PRO A 214 -12.96 22.36 -16.67
C PRO A 214 -14.20 22.76 -15.85
N ILE A 215 -14.87 23.85 -16.24
CA ILE A 215 -15.99 24.43 -15.45
C ILE A 215 -17.17 23.44 -15.33
N ASP A 216 -17.41 22.65 -16.37
CA ASP A 216 -18.43 21.60 -16.40
C ASP A 216 -18.21 20.53 -15.33
N LEU A 217 -16.96 20.13 -15.08
CA LEU A 217 -16.65 19.20 -14.00
C LEU A 217 -16.67 19.93 -12.65
N LEU A 218 -16.19 21.17 -12.58
CA LEU A 218 -16.15 21.95 -11.35
C LEU A 218 -17.55 22.19 -10.76
N ASP A 219 -18.55 22.46 -11.62
CA ASP A 219 -19.94 22.66 -11.22
C ASP A 219 -20.59 21.39 -10.63
N ARG A 220 -20.04 20.20 -10.95
CA ARG A 220 -20.48 18.91 -10.40
C ARG A 220 -19.81 18.58 -9.05
N LEU A 221 -18.77 19.31 -8.66
CA LEU A 221 -17.93 19.00 -7.51
C LEU A 221 -18.26 19.89 -6.31
N MET A 222 -18.13 19.31 -5.11
CA MET A 222 -18.17 20.08 -3.87
C MET A 222 -16.76 20.53 -3.48
N ILE A 223 -16.53 21.84 -3.44
CA ILE A 223 -15.24 22.42 -3.08
C ILE A 223 -15.16 22.58 -1.56
N ILE A 224 -14.16 21.95 -0.94
CA ILE A 224 -13.85 22.08 0.49
C ILE A 224 -12.54 22.86 0.65
N PRO A 225 -12.59 24.17 0.98
CA PRO A 225 -11.38 24.96 1.16
C PRO A 225 -10.74 24.67 2.53
N THR A 226 -9.44 24.37 2.51
CA THR A 226 -8.64 24.26 3.74
C THR A 226 -8.11 25.63 4.17
N LYS A 227 -8.02 25.88 5.48
CA LYS A 227 -7.44 27.10 6.04
C LYS A 227 -6.02 26.84 6.51
N SER A 228 -5.20 27.90 6.54
CA SER A 228 -3.85 27.83 7.10
C SER A 228 -3.90 27.56 8.61
N TYR A 229 -2.96 26.76 9.09
CA TYR A 229 -2.82 26.47 10.52
C TYR A 229 -2.36 27.71 11.29
N SER A 230 -2.83 27.83 12.52
CA SER A 230 -2.28 28.74 13.53
C SER A 230 -0.96 28.18 14.09
N GLU A 231 -0.14 29.05 14.68
CA GLU A 231 1.11 28.66 15.36
C GLU A 231 0.88 27.57 16.43
N SER A 232 -0.23 27.69 17.19
CA SER A 232 -0.59 26.72 18.21
C SER A 232 -0.94 25.34 17.65
N GLU A 233 -1.55 25.29 16.46
CA GLU A 233 -1.84 24.04 15.75
C GLU A 233 -0.57 23.45 15.14
N MET A 234 0.31 24.29 14.57
CA MET A 234 1.60 23.84 14.05
C MET A 234 2.46 23.20 15.14
N ARG A 235 2.54 23.81 16.33
CA ARG A 235 3.24 23.24 17.50
C ARG A 235 2.71 21.85 17.83
N LYS A 236 1.38 21.69 17.90
CA LYS A 236 0.74 20.39 18.17
C LYS A 236 1.04 19.35 17.10
N ILE A 237 1.00 19.73 15.81
CA ILE A 237 1.31 18.81 14.71
C ILE A 237 2.77 18.35 14.83
N LEU A 238 3.70 19.26 15.11
CA LEU A 238 5.10 18.92 15.30
C LEU A 238 5.31 18.00 16.51
N THR A 239 4.64 18.26 17.64
CA THR A 239 4.69 17.37 18.81
C THR A 239 4.21 15.95 18.47
N ILE A 240 3.09 15.80 17.76
CA ILE A 240 2.59 14.49 17.33
C ILE A 240 3.60 13.81 16.40
N ARG A 241 4.28 14.57 15.53
CA ARG A 241 5.33 14.01 14.65
C ARG A 241 6.57 13.57 15.42
N CYS A 242 6.98 14.30 16.44
CA CYS A 242 8.05 13.87 17.34
C CYS A 242 7.70 12.55 18.05
N GLU A 243 6.45 12.39 18.51
CA GLU A 243 5.97 11.16 19.15
C GLU A 243 5.91 9.99 18.16
N GLU A 244 5.40 10.21 16.95
CA GLU A 244 5.31 9.17 15.91
C GLU A 244 6.69 8.70 15.44
N GLU A 245 7.67 9.60 15.38
CA GLU A 245 9.05 9.31 14.98
C GLU A 245 9.94 8.86 16.15
N ASP A 246 9.40 8.75 17.37
CA ASP A 246 10.12 8.40 18.60
C ASP A 246 11.36 9.29 18.85
N VAL A 247 11.18 10.61 18.69
CA VAL A 247 12.22 11.62 18.88
C VAL A 247 11.92 12.47 20.10
N GLU A 248 12.70 12.30 21.17
CA GLU A 248 12.68 13.17 22.34
C GLU A 248 13.31 14.54 22.01
N MET A 249 12.57 15.61 22.26
CA MET A 249 13.00 16.99 22.03
C MET A 249 12.66 17.88 23.22
N THR A 250 13.59 18.79 23.57
CA THR A 250 13.36 19.79 24.63
C THR A 250 12.23 20.75 24.23
N GLU A 251 11.55 21.35 25.22
CA GLU A 251 10.46 22.29 24.94
C GLU A 251 10.96 23.54 24.20
N GLU A 252 12.18 24.02 24.52
CA GLU A 252 12.82 25.13 23.81
C GLU A 252 13.13 24.78 22.35
N ALA A 253 13.52 23.53 22.07
CA ALA A 253 13.75 23.03 20.73
C ALA A 253 12.44 22.98 19.92
N LYS A 254 11.34 22.51 20.52
CA LYS A 254 10.00 22.51 19.89
C LYS A 254 9.51 23.93 19.59
N ASP A 255 9.75 24.87 20.49
CA ASP A 255 9.37 26.28 20.28
C ASP A 255 10.17 26.91 19.14
N LEU A 256 11.47 26.63 19.04
CA LEU A 256 12.28 27.08 17.91
C LEU A 256 11.82 26.44 16.60
N LEU A 257 11.54 25.13 16.60
CA LEU A 257 11.07 24.41 15.42
C LEU A 257 9.73 24.95 14.93
N THR A 258 8.83 25.28 15.87
CA THR A 258 7.53 25.88 15.56
C THR A 258 7.69 27.24 14.88
N ARG A 259 8.58 28.11 15.37
CA ARG A 259 8.88 29.39 14.72
C ARG A 259 9.43 29.20 13.30
N ILE A 260 10.35 28.25 13.13
CA ILE A 260 10.89 27.89 11.80
C ILE A 260 9.75 27.43 10.87
N ALA A 261 8.79 26.64 11.37
CA ALA A 261 7.66 26.15 10.59
C ALA A 261 6.74 27.29 10.10
N VAL A 262 6.53 28.31 10.94
CA VAL A 262 5.75 29.52 10.61
C VAL A 262 6.46 30.38 9.56
N GLU A 263 7.78 30.56 9.67
CA GLU A 263 8.56 31.38 8.74
C GLU A 263 8.77 30.70 7.37
N THR A 264 8.89 29.36 7.37
CA THR A 264 9.21 28.55 6.18
C THR A 264 8.01 27.72 5.73
N SER A 265 7.95 26.45 6.13
CA SER A 265 6.82 25.55 5.89
C SER A 265 6.80 24.42 6.93
N LEU A 266 5.61 23.87 7.19
CA LEU A 266 5.44 22.72 8.07
C LEU A 266 6.22 21.49 7.58
N ARG A 267 6.27 21.25 6.26
CA ARG A 267 7.02 20.13 5.67
C ARG A 267 8.51 20.22 5.97
N TYR A 268 9.09 21.41 5.82
CA TYR A 268 10.50 21.64 6.13
C TYR A 268 10.79 21.39 7.61
N ALA A 269 9.95 21.89 8.51
CA ALA A 269 10.07 21.64 9.95
C ALA A 269 9.95 20.14 10.31
N ILE A 270 9.04 19.38 9.68
CA ILE A 270 8.93 17.93 9.88
C ILE A 270 10.21 17.22 9.46
N HIS A 271 10.75 17.52 8.27
CA HIS A 271 12.01 16.90 7.84
C HIS A 271 13.19 17.24 8.76
N MET A 272 13.16 18.41 9.40
CA MET A 272 14.18 18.80 10.37
C MET A 272 14.15 17.95 11.65
N ILE A 273 13.03 17.32 12.03
CA ILE A 273 12.93 16.48 13.25
C ILE A 273 13.92 15.31 13.14
N ILE A 274 13.82 14.51 12.06
CA ILE A 274 14.72 13.37 11.81
C ILE A 274 16.17 13.85 11.68
N ALA A 275 16.41 14.92 10.93
CA ALA A 275 17.76 15.43 10.74
C ALA A 275 18.39 15.90 12.07
N ALA A 276 17.60 16.52 12.96
CA ALA A 276 18.06 16.98 14.26
C ALA A 276 18.29 15.80 15.22
N SER A 277 17.46 14.75 15.15
CA SER A 277 17.69 13.47 15.83
C SER A 277 19.03 12.86 15.45
N LEU A 278 19.38 12.82 14.16
CA LEU A 278 20.67 12.31 13.69
C LEU A 278 21.86 13.15 14.18
N VAL A 279 21.71 14.48 14.23
CA VAL A 279 22.74 15.36 14.80
C VAL A 279 22.89 15.14 16.31
N CYS A 280 21.78 14.97 17.02
CA CYS A 280 21.76 14.64 18.44
C CYS A 280 22.47 13.30 18.73
N ALA A 281 22.13 12.25 17.98
CA ALA A 281 22.77 10.94 18.06
C ALA A 281 24.28 11.04 17.77
N LYS A 282 24.69 11.87 16.80
CA LYS A 282 26.10 12.11 16.50
C LYS A 282 26.86 12.79 17.66
N ARG A 283 26.23 13.68 18.42
CA ARG A 283 26.80 14.23 19.67
C ARG A 283 26.66 13.30 20.87
N LYS A 284 26.06 12.11 20.69
CA LYS A 284 25.70 11.16 21.76
C LYS A 284 24.75 11.75 22.80
N GLY A 285 23.87 12.65 22.36
CA GLY A 285 22.77 13.17 23.19
C GLY A 285 21.60 12.20 23.19
N THR A 286 20.79 12.24 24.26
CA THR A 286 19.54 11.48 24.39
C THR A 286 18.34 12.25 23.86
N GLU A 287 18.33 13.57 24.05
CA GLU A 287 17.23 14.47 23.70
C GLU A 287 17.74 15.57 22.77
N VAL A 288 17.00 15.87 21.70
CA VAL A 288 17.33 16.93 20.73
C VAL A 288 17.17 18.30 21.37
N ASP A 289 18.19 19.13 21.21
CA ASP A 289 18.22 20.47 21.78
C ASP A 289 18.38 21.55 20.69
N VAL A 290 18.20 22.82 21.06
CA VAL A 290 18.31 24.00 20.20
C VAL A 290 19.57 24.01 19.32
N PRO A 291 20.78 23.64 19.79
CA PRO A 291 21.98 23.61 18.96
C PRO A 291 21.88 22.62 17.79
N ASP A 292 21.19 21.50 17.96
CA ASP A 292 21.02 20.48 16.92
C ASP A 292 20.13 21.02 15.79
N ILE A 293 19.01 21.66 16.14
CA ILE A 293 18.12 22.33 15.18
C ILE A 293 18.86 23.44 14.43
N LYS A 294 19.62 24.28 15.13
CA LYS A 294 20.42 25.34 14.48
C LYS A 294 21.45 24.77 13.53
N ARG A 295 22.07 23.64 13.89
CA ARG A 295 23.03 22.96 13.01
C ARG A 295 22.34 22.44 11.75
N VAL A 296 21.19 21.77 11.87
CA VAL A 296 20.40 21.31 10.72
C VAL A 296 19.98 22.48 9.84
N TYR A 297 19.48 23.57 10.44
CA TYR A 297 19.06 24.77 9.73
C TYR A 297 20.21 25.43 8.94
N SER A 298 21.45 25.33 9.44
CA SER A 298 22.64 25.82 8.72
C SER A 298 23.06 24.92 7.55
N LEU A 299 22.74 23.63 7.60
CA LEU A 299 23.14 22.64 6.59
C LEU A 299 22.13 22.54 5.46
N PHE A 300 20.84 22.61 5.78
CA PHE A 300 19.76 22.50 4.82
C PHE A 300 19.08 23.86 4.66
N ALA A 301 19.04 24.35 3.43
CA ALA A 301 18.32 25.57 3.08
C ALA A 301 16.83 25.24 2.85
N ASP A 302 15.93 26.11 3.30
CA ASP A 302 14.53 26.06 2.84
C ASP A 302 14.42 26.72 1.46
N VAL A 303 13.25 26.59 0.83
CA VAL A 303 13.02 27.09 -0.53
C VAL A 303 13.29 28.58 -0.65
N LYS A 304 12.90 29.43 0.33
CA LYS A 304 13.10 30.88 0.24
C LYS A 304 14.59 31.24 0.26
N ARG A 305 15.35 30.65 1.18
CA ARG A 305 16.82 30.83 1.25
C ARG A 305 17.51 30.27 0.01
N SER A 306 17.05 29.13 -0.50
CA SER A 306 17.59 28.54 -1.73
C SER A 306 17.33 29.40 -2.96
N THR A 307 16.15 30.03 -3.07
CA THR A 307 15.83 30.95 -4.16
C THR A 307 16.65 32.23 -4.09
N GLN A 308 16.86 32.79 -2.89
CA GLN A 308 17.73 33.95 -2.71
C GLN A 308 19.17 33.64 -3.14
N PHE A 309 19.70 32.49 -2.71
CA PHE A 309 21.01 32.02 -3.15
C PHE A 309 21.07 31.87 -4.67
N LEU A 310 20.04 31.30 -5.30
CA LEU A 310 19.98 31.18 -6.76
C LEU A 310 20.02 32.54 -7.45
N MET A 311 19.30 33.55 -6.93
CA MET A 311 19.29 34.91 -7.48
C MET A 311 20.65 35.61 -7.34
N GLU A 312 21.30 35.48 -6.18
CA GLU A 312 22.62 36.08 -5.93
C GLU A 312 23.72 35.51 -6.84
N TYR A 313 23.66 34.20 -7.11
CA TYR A 313 24.65 33.48 -7.94
C TYR A 313 24.12 33.16 -9.33
N GLN A 314 23.07 33.84 -9.79
CA GLN A 314 22.34 33.55 -11.04
C GLN A 314 23.27 33.40 -12.25
N ARG A 315 24.31 34.25 -12.35
CA ARG A 315 25.30 34.23 -13.45
C ARG A 315 26.16 32.97 -13.49
N GLU A 316 26.27 32.24 -12.38
CA GLU A 316 27.01 30.98 -12.30
C GLU A 316 26.13 29.78 -12.68
N PHE A 317 24.80 29.95 -12.74
CA PHE A 317 23.85 28.91 -13.15
C PHE A 317 23.58 28.92 -14.65
N MET A 318 23.41 27.74 -15.24
CA MET A 318 23.05 27.60 -16.66
C MET A 318 21.60 28.03 -16.89
N PHE A 319 21.33 28.59 -18.09
CA PHE A 319 20.01 29.10 -18.47
C PHE A 319 19.48 30.24 -17.60
N HIS A 320 20.38 31.08 -17.06
CA HIS A 320 19.95 32.37 -16.57
C HIS A 320 19.55 33.23 -17.77
N GLU A 321 18.24 33.38 -17.97
CA GLU A 321 17.68 34.42 -18.82
C GLU A 321 17.98 35.74 -18.09
N VAL A 322 19.12 36.37 -18.43
CA VAL A 322 19.26 37.80 -18.21
C VAL A 322 18.22 38.42 -19.13
N ASP A 323 17.42 39.34 -18.62
CA ASP A 323 16.75 40.32 -19.47
C ASP A 323 17.85 41.06 -20.25
N ASP A 324 18.19 40.55 -21.43
CA ASP A 324 18.89 41.29 -22.50
C ASP A 324 18.07 42.56 -22.89
N GLU A 325 16.84 42.72 -22.36
CA GLU A 325 16.01 43.92 -22.49
C GLU A 325 16.61 45.15 -21.77
N GLU A 326 17.34 45.00 -20.64
CA GLU A 326 17.96 46.15 -19.96
C GLU A 326 19.25 46.64 -20.66
N GLU A 327 19.96 45.77 -21.39
CA GLU A 327 21.11 46.18 -22.20
C GLU A 327 20.69 46.83 -23.53
N ASP A 328 19.54 46.43 -24.09
CA ASP A 328 19.00 47.04 -25.32
C ASP A 328 18.38 48.43 -25.06
N GLU A 329 17.67 48.65 -23.93
CA GLU A 329 17.16 50.00 -23.57
C GLU A 329 18.29 51.00 -23.26
N ALA A 330 19.38 50.55 -22.64
CA ALA A 330 20.54 51.38 -22.36
C ALA A 330 21.35 51.75 -23.63
N MET A 331 21.26 50.97 -24.71
CA MET A 331 21.88 51.32 -25.99
C MET A 331 21.05 52.28 -26.84
N GLU A 332 19.72 52.30 -26.68
CA GLU A 332 18.85 53.27 -27.38
C GLU A 332 18.93 54.69 -26.77
N GLU A 333 19.07 54.83 -25.45
CA GLU A 333 19.23 56.16 -24.82
C GLU A 333 20.58 56.83 -25.10
N VAL A 334 21.62 56.05 -25.45
CA VAL A 334 22.95 56.60 -25.80
C VAL A 334 23.02 57.04 -27.28
N GLN A 335 21.99 56.71 -28.10
CA GLN A 335 21.91 57.08 -29.51
C GLN A 335 20.89 58.19 -29.85
N GLN A 336 20.24 58.80 -28.85
CA GLN A 336 19.42 60.03 -29.01
C GLN A 336 20.09 61.27 -28.45
#